data_AF-A0A6A3BGS3-F1
#
_entry.id   AF-A0A6A3BGS3-F1
#
_cell.length_a   1.000
_cell.length_b   1.000
_cell.length_c   1.000
_cell.angle_alpha   90.00
_cell.angle_beta   90.00
_cell.angle_gamma   90.00
#
_symmetry.space_group_name_H-M   'P 1'
#
loop_
_entity.id
_entity.type
_entity.pdbx_description
1 polymer ?
#
loop_
_entity_poly.entity_id
_entity_poly.type
_entity_poly.pdbx_seq_one_letter_code
_entity_poly.pdbx_strand_id
1 'polypeptide(L)'
;MDDNAYLSDFEICNRHNIDNTGLVCQWPSEDVLAYHCLSHADMFRSKRVIELGSGYGLAGLAIAAATEALEVVISDGNPQVVDFILLTSPCMKKMILV
;
A
#
# COMPACT_ATOMS: atom_id res chain seq x y z
N MET A 1 7.24 20.39 -7.94
CA MET A 1 6.67 19.53 -6.90
C MET A 1 5.96 20.49 -5.98
N ASP A 2 4.64 20.59 -6.10
CA ASP A 2 3.83 21.43 -5.22
C ASP A 2 3.63 20.65 -3.91
N ASP A 3 4.41 20.97 -2.89
CA ASP A 3 4.25 20.51 -1.49
C ASP A 3 3.04 21.18 -0.82
N ASN A 4 1.92 21.30 -1.53
CA ASN A 4 0.74 21.93 -0.97
C ASN A 4 -0.15 20.84 -0.38
N ALA A 5 0.05 20.55 0.90
CA ALA A 5 -0.97 19.90 1.72
C ALA A 5 -2.24 20.77 1.64
N TYR A 6 -3.32 20.21 1.08
CA TYR A 6 -4.56 20.95 0.95
C TYR A 6 -5.21 21.07 2.33
N LEU A 7 -5.93 22.16 2.58
CA LEU A 7 -6.67 22.33 3.85
C LEU A 7 -7.62 21.15 4.12
N SER A 8 -8.12 20.51 3.06
CA SER A 8 -8.93 19.30 3.13
C SER A 8 -8.19 18.12 3.75
N ASP A 9 -6.87 17.98 3.54
CA ASP A 9 -6.08 16.88 4.09
C ASP A 9 -5.99 17.00 5.62
N PHE A 10 -5.80 18.22 6.14
CA PHE A 10 -5.81 18.50 7.57
C PHE A 10 -7.21 18.29 8.20
N GLU A 11 -8.28 18.63 7.48
CA GLU A 11 -9.65 18.37 7.96
C GLU A 11 -9.94 16.88 8.09
N ILE A 12 -9.50 16.07 7.13
CA ILE A 12 -9.64 14.61 7.16
C ILE A 12 -8.84 14.02 8.32
N CYS A 13 -7.57 14.41 8.45
CA CYS A 13 -6.69 13.97 9.54
C CYS A 13 -7.32 14.26 10.92
N ASN A 14 -7.78 15.49 11.13
CA ASN A 14 -8.39 15.91 12.40
C ASN A 14 -9.73 15.22 12.66
N ARG A 15 -10.57 15.02 11.64
CA ARG A 15 -11.88 14.39 11.78
C ARG A 15 -11.77 12.91 12.16
N HIS A 16 -10.83 12.20 11.54
CA HIS A 16 -10.68 10.76 11.71
C HIS A 16 -9.57 10.38 12.71
N ASN A 17 -8.85 11.37 13.25
CA ASN A 17 -7.69 11.18 14.11
C ASN A 17 -6.64 10.24 13.46
N ILE A 18 -6.36 10.51 12.19
CA ILE A 18 -5.39 9.79 11.36
C ILE A 18 -4.32 10.77 10.86
N ASP A 19 -3.13 10.26 10.53
CA ASP A 19 -2.09 11.06 9.88
C ASP A 19 -2.08 10.87 8.35
N ASN A 20 -1.27 11.68 7.67
CA ASN A 20 -1.08 11.63 6.22
C ASN A 20 0.28 11.06 5.83
N THR A 21 0.99 10.39 6.75
CA THR A 21 2.37 9.93 6.56
C THR A 21 2.50 8.99 5.36
N GLY A 22 1.48 8.17 5.12
CA GLY A 22 1.39 7.26 3.97
C GLY A 22 1.25 7.96 2.60
N LEU A 23 1.00 9.27 2.58
CA LEU A 23 0.88 10.09 1.36
C LEU A 23 2.06 11.03 1.13
N VAL A 24 2.93 11.22 2.15
CA VAL A 24 4.04 12.17 2.09
C VAL A 24 5.14 11.69 1.15
N CYS A 25 5.62 10.46 1.33
CA CYS A 25 6.66 9.86 0.50
C CYS A 25 6.73 8.35 0.71
N GLN A 26 7.52 7.68 -0.16
CA GLN A 26 7.86 6.28 0.02
C GLN A 26 8.90 6.17 1.13
N TRP A 27 8.61 5.39 2.16
CA TRP A 27 9.56 5.17 3.25
C TRP A 27 10.62 4.15 2.82
N PRO A 28 11.92 4.35 3.16
CA PRO A 28 12.97 3.42 2.74
C PRO A 28 12.76 1.98 3.22
N SER A 29 12.07 1.79 4.35
CA SER A 29 11.69 0.46 4.84
C SER A 29 10.80 -0.30 3.85
N GLU A 30 9.98 0.41 3.09
CA GLU A 30 9.07 -0.17 2.11
C GLU A 30 9.82 -0.75 0.91
N ASP A 31 10.82 -0.03 0.38
CA ASP A 31 11.69 -0.54 -0.69
C ASP A 31 12.45 -1.80 -0.25
N VAL A 32 12.95 -1.80 0.99
CA VAL A 32 13.64 -2.95 1.58
C VAL A 32 12.69 -4.14 1.75
N LEU A 33 11.45 -3.90 2.20
CA LEU A 33 10.45 -4.95 2.34
C LEU A 33 10.06 -5.54 0.99
N ALA A 34 9.80 -4.70 -0.02
CA ALA A 34 9.47 -5.15 -1.37
C ALA A 34 10.61 -6.01 -1.95
N TYR A 35 11.86 -5.56 -1.82
CA TYR A 35 13.03 -6.33 -2.23
C TYR A 35 13.13 -7.68 -1.50
N HIS A 36 12.90 -7.69 -0.19
CA HIS A 36 12.95 -8.91 0.60
C HIS A 36 11.88 -9.92 0.16
N CYS A 37 10.65 -9.46 -0.06
CA CYS A 37 9.55 -10.28 -0.54
C CYS A 37 9.85 -10.90 -1.91
N LEU A 38 10.36 -10.09 -2.86
CA LEU A 38 10.74 -10.58 -4.19
C LEU A 38 11.89 -11.58 -4.15
N SER A 39 12.87 -11.35 -3.27
CA SER A 39 14.01 -12.26 -3.08
C SER A 39 13.61 -13.60 -2.45
N HIS A 40 12.42 -13.68 -1.86
CA HIS A 40 11.89 -14.88 -1.20
C HIS A 40 10.47 -15.23 -1.70
N ALA A 41 10.23 -15.06 -3.01
CA ALA A 41 8.91 -15.21 -3.61
C ALA A 41 8.18 -16.53 -3.26
N ASP A 42 8.92 -17.64 -3.14
CA ASP A 42 8.37 -18.95 -2.78
C ASP A 42 7.71 -18.97 -1.39
N MET A 43 8.09 -18.08 -0.47
CA MET A 43 7.47 -17.98 0.85
C MET A 43 5.98 -17.63 0.77
N PHE A 44 5.54 -16.99 -0.31
CA PHE A 44 4.17 -16.52 -0.49
C PHE A 44 3.30 -17.51 -1.28
N ARG A 45 3.89 -18.57 -1.85
CA ARG A 45 3.18 -19.53 -2.69
C ARG A 45 1.96 -20.12 -1.97
N SER A 46 0.80 -19.98 -2.61
CA SER A 46 -0.50 -20.48 -2.14
C SER A 46 -0.92 -19.91 -0.77
N LYS A 47 -0.39 -18.75 -0.36
CA LYS A 47 -0.79 -18.07 0.88
C LYS A 47 -1.67 -16.85 0.59
N ARG A 48 -2.49 -16.51 1.57
CA ARG A 48 -3.16 -15.21 1.65
C ARG A 48 -2.27 -14.27 2.46
N VAL A 49 -2.01 -13.09 1.93
CA VAL A 49 -1.09 -12.09 2.49
C VAL A 49 -1.88 -10.83 2.80
N ILE A 50 -1.57 -10.14 3.89
CA ILE A 50 -2.08 -8.81 4.19
C ILE A 50 -0.94 -7.86 4.49
N GLU A 51 -0.96 -6.68 3.87
CA GLU A 51 -0.12 -5.53 4.16
C GLU A 51 -0.94 -4.51 4.94
N LEU A 52 -0.40 -4.07 6.09
CA LEU A 52 -1.04 -3.13 7.01
C LEU A 52 -0.27 -1.82 7.01
N GLY A 53 -0.97 -0.69 6.89
CA GLY A 53 -0.34 0.63 6.83
C GLY A 53 0.52 0.75 5.58
N SER A 54 -0.07 0.43 4.43
CA SER A 54 0.64 0.24 3.18
C SER A 54 1.35 1.49 2.66
N GLY A 55 0.89 2.69 3.01
CA GLY A 55 1.31 3.90 2.29
C GLY A 55 1.09 3.68 0.79
N TYR A 56 2.10 3.81 -0.05
CA TYR A 56 1.94 3.53 -1.49
C TYR A 56 1.79 2.03 -1.85
N GLY A 57 1.93 1.11 -0.90
CA GLY A 57 1.65 -0.33 -1.02
C GLY A 57 2.64 -1.11 -1.87
N LEU A 58 3.88 -0.65 -1.99
CA LEU A 58 4.84 -1.22 -2.94
C LEU A 58 5.14 -2.70 -2.65
N ALA A 59 5.29 -3.11 -1.39
CA ALA A 59 5.59 -4.50 -1.08
C ALA A 59 4.39 -5.42 -1.32
N GLY A 60 3.18 -5.02 -0.92
CA GLY A 60 1.95 -5.74 -1.28
C GLY A 60 1.76 -5.84 -2.80
N LEU A 61 1.97 -4.74 -3.53
CA LEU A 61 1.90 -4.71 -4.99
C LEU A 61 2.94 -5.65 -5.63
N ALA A 62 4.17 -5.64 -5.12
CA ALA A 62 5.25 -6.53 -5.59
C ALA A 62 4.89 -8.00 -5.37
N ILE A 63 4.35 -8.36 -4.20
CA ILE A 63 3.89 -9.73 -3.90
C ILE A 63 2.77 -10.12 -4.86
N ALA A 64 1.77 -9.26 -5.05
CA ALA A 64 0.62 -9.54 -5.91
C ALA A 64 1.01 -9.72 -7.39
N ALA A 65 1.99 -8.94 -7.87
CA ALA A 65 2.43 -8.94 -9.26
C ALA A 65 3.42 -10.07 -9.59
N ALA A 66 4.31 -10.41 -8.65
CA ALA A 66 5.50 -11.22 -8.96
C ALA A 66 5.57 -12.56 -8.21
N THR A 67 4.57 -12.93 -7.42
CA THR A 67 4.58 -14.18 -6.65
C THR A 67 3.34 -15.05 -6.92
N GLU A 68 3.42 -16.30 -6.46
CA GLU A 68 2.32 -17.26 -6.50
C GLU A 68 1.43 -17.20 -5.25
N ALA A 69 1.30 -16.03 -4.62
CA ALA A 69 0.29 -15.79 -3.60
C ALA A 69 -1.12 -16.12 -4.13
N LEU A 70 -1.95 -16.66 -3.24
CA LEU A 70 -3.36 -16.95 -3.51
C LEU A 70 -4.17 -15.65 -3.57
N GLU A 71 -3.87 -14.74 -2.65
CA GLU A 71 -4.57 -13.46 -2.44
C GLU A 71 -3.63 -12.50 -1.72
N VAL A 72 -3.71 -11.22 -2.07
CA VAL A 72 -3.00 -10.15 -1.37
C VAL A 72 -4.01 -9.06 -1.01
N VAL A 73 -4.12 -8.77 0.28
CA VAL A 73 -4.88 -7.64 0.80
C VAL A 73 -3.89 -6.51 1.09
N ILE A 74 -4.09 -5.35 0.50
CA ILE A 74 -3.33 -4.15 0.82
C ILE A 74 -4.26 -3.23 1.62
N SER A 75 -3.80 -2.66 2.72
CA SER A 75 -4.68 -1.88 3.59
C SER A 75 -3.98 -0.71 4.26
N ASP A 76 -4.72 0.37 4.43
CA ASP A 76 -4.25 1.58 5.11
C ASP A 76 -5.36 2.20 5.96
N GLY A 77 -4.96 2.83 7.07
CA GLY A 77 -5.90 3.55 7.92
C GLY A 77 -6.40 4.86 7.31
N ASN A 78 -5.72 5.35 6.27
CA ASN A 78 -6.09 6.56 5.55
C ASN A 78 -6.83 6.25 4.24
N PRO A 79 -8.12 6.58 4.10
CA PRO A 79 -8.89 6.31 2.88
C PRO A 79 -8.31 6.93 1.61
N GLN A 80 -7.60 8.05 1.71
CA GLN A 80 -6.95 8.68 0.55
C GLN A 80 -5.79 7.83 0.01
N VAL A 81 -5.12 7.07 0.88
CA VAL A 81 -4.08 6.11 0.48
C VAL A 81 -4.70 4.95 -0.28
N VAL A 82 -5.83 4.43 0.21
CA VAL A 82 -6.61 3.38 -0.46
C VAL A 82 -7.03 3.86 -1.86
N ASP A 83 -7.60 5.06 -1.97
CA ASP A 83 -7.97 5.63 -3.28
C ASP A 83 -6.78 5.78 -4.22
N PHE A 84 -5.62 6.20 -3.70
CA PHE A 84 -4.38 6.33 -4.48
C PHE A 84 -3.92 4.98 -5.07
N ILE A 85 -3.95 3.90 -4.28
CA ILE A 85 -3.54 2.56 -4.76
C ILE A 85 -4.53 2.03 -5.81
N LEU A 86 -5.84 2.26 -5.66
CA LEU A 86 -6.84 1.86 -6.66
C LEU A 86 -6.58 2.51 -8.03
N LEU A 87 -6.24 3.79 -8.03
CA LEU A 87 -5.95 4.55 -9.25
C LEU A 87 -4.70 4.04 -9.96
N THR A 88 -3.70 3.59 -9.22
CA THR A 88 -2.40 3.17 -9.78
C THR A 88 -2.37 1.69 -10.19
N SER A 89 -3.21 0.84 -9.59
CA SER A 89 -3.18 -0.61 -9.81
C SER A 89 -4.54 -1.26 -10.14
N PRO A 90 -5.31 -0.76 -11.13
CA PRO A 90 -6.70 -1.16 -11.35
C PRO A 90 -6.90 -2.58 -11.91
N CYS A 91 -5.86 -3.22 -12.47
CA CYS A 91 -5.99 -4.49 -13.18
C CYS A 91 -5.48 -5.72 -12.41
N MET A 92 -5.10 -5.57 -11.14
CA MET A 92 -4.53 -6.67 -10.37
C MET A 92 -5.62 -7.61 -9.84
N LYS A 93 -5.72 -8.79 -10.46
CA LYS A 93 -6.78 -9.78 -10.20
C LYS A 93 -6.68 -10.49 -8.83
N LYS A 94 -5.51 -10.42 -8.18
CA LYS A 94 -5.23 -11.08 -6.88
C LYS A 94 -5.26 -10.11 -5.69
N MET A 95 -5.58 -8.83 -5.94
CA MET A 95 -5.47 -7.75 -4.96
C MET A 95 -6.85 -7.36 -4.44
N ILE A 96 -6.99 -7.32 -3.12
CA ILE A 96 -8.11 -6.67 -2.43
C ILE A 96 -7.54 -5.46 -1.71
N LEU A 97 -8.23 -4.33 -1.78
CA LEU A 97 -7.84 -3.12 -1.07
C LEU A 97 -8.89 -2.80 -0.02
N VAL A 98 -8.46 -2.57 1.22
CA VAL A 98 -9.34 -2.38 2.39
C VAL A 98 -8.89 -1.19 3.22
#